data_AF-A0AAV5SQM6-F1
#
_entry.id   AF-A0AAV5SQM6-F1
#
_cell.length_a   1.000
_cell.length_b   1.000
_cell.length_c   1.000
_cell.angle_alpha   90.00
_cell.angle_beta   90.00
_cell.angle_gamma   90.00
#
_symmetry.space_group_name_H-M   'P 1'
#
loop_
_entity.id
_entity.type
_entity.pdbx_description
1 polymer ?
#
loop_
_entity_poly.entity_id
_entity_poly.type
_entity_poly.pdbx_seq_one_letter_code
_entity_poly.pdbx_strand_id
1 'polypeptide(L)'
;DSKNINSVHNSILSWSAGQHVIELKADGGYAQIRFNPLHRAPLRLSPNGENGLSKPEDVFAFYQAYQVGRMLIFMRELSSVREGKLLIFDNLRVLHSRTAFSGHRRMSGCYLSGDGFMARARLH
;
A
#
# COMPACT_ATOMS: atom_id res chain seq x y z
N ASP A 1 -37.07 27.70 23.69
CA ASP A 1 -36.63 27.38 22.32
C ASP A 1 -35.45 26.41 22.30
N SER A 2 -35.62 25.43 21.43
CA SER A 2 -34.95 24.14 21.30
C SER A 2 -33.43 24.19 21.22
N LYS A 3 -32.80 23.44 22.14
CA LYS A 3 -31.50 22.80 21.92
C LYS A 3 -31.58 21.94 20.65
N ASN A 4 -30.79 22.26 19.61
CA ASN A 4 -30.66 21.39 18.45
C ASN A 4 -29.36 20.59 18.55
N ILE A 5 -29.54 19.31 18.88
CA ILE A 5 -28.56 18.23 18.90
C ILE A 5 -28.63 17.58 17.50
N ASN A 6 -27.47 17.20 16.93
CA ASN A 6 -27.25 16.46 15.66
C ASN A 6 -27.06 17.36 14.43
N SER A 7 -25.88 17.42 13.80
CA SER A 7 -25.14 16.28 13.26
C SER A 7 -23.63 16.53 13.29
N VAL A 8 -22.95 15.86 14.21
CA VAL A 8 -21.53 15.56 14.03
C VAL A 8 -21.47 14.55 12.90
N HIS A 9 -21.29 15.02 11.67
CA HIS A 9 -20.77 14.16 10.61
C HIS A 9 -19.34 13.79 11.01
N ASN A 10 -19.21 12.74 11.83
CA ASN A 10 -18.01 11.92 11.90
C ASN A 10 -17.85 11.26 10.52
N SER A 11 -17.48 12.06 9.52
CA SER A 11 -16.93 11.55 8.29
C SER A 11 -15.65 10.85 8.68
N ILE A 12 -15.57 9.55 8.37
CA ILE A 12 -14.38 8.75 8.61
C ILE A 12 -13.30 9.32 7.70
N LEU A 13 -12.46 10.20 8.26
CA LEU A 13 -11.33 10.81 7.57
C LEU A 13 -10.13 9.87 7.74
N SER A 14 -9.83 9.01 6.76
CA SER A 14 -8.55 8.30 6.77
C SER A 14 -7.44 9.28 6.37
N TRP A 15 -6.68 9.75 7.35
CA TRP A 15 -5.45 10.52 7.16
C TRP A 15 -4.34 9.61 6.61
N SER A 16 -3.63 10.09 5.60
CA SER A 16 -2.38 9.50 5.11
C SER A 16 -1.47 10.58 4.53
N ALA A 17 -1.29 11.67 5.28
CA ALA A 17 -0.19 12.58 4.99
C ALA A 17 1.13 11.81 5.24
N GLY A 18 1.98 11.70 4.22
CA GLY A 18 3.33 11.12 4.34
C GLY A 18 3.50 9.64 3.96
N GLN A 19 2.45 8.91 3.56
CA GLN A 19 2.62 7.54 3.05
C GLN A 19 2.69 7.53 1.51
N HIS A 20 3.89 7.72 0.99
CA HIS A 20 4.14 7.71 -0.44
C HIS A 20 3.94 6.30 -1.03
N VAL A 21 3.51 6.24 -2.30
CA VAL A 21 3.38 4.97 -3.04
C VAL A 21 4.74 4.30 -3.20
N ILE A 22 5.76 5.09 -3.50
CA ILE A 22 7.17 4.68 -3.49
C ILE A 22 7.85 5.57 -2.49
N GLU A 23 8.47 4.97 -1.48
CA GLU A 23 9.22 5.68 -0.47
C GLU A 23 10.71 5.45 -0.69
N LEU A 24 11.45 6.54 -0.58
CA LEU A 24 12.90 6.54 -0.67
C LEU A 24 13.50 6.85 0.69
N LYS A 25 14.69 6.32 0.92
CA LYS A 25 15.55 6.67 2.05
C LYS A 25 16.17 8.04 1.82
N ALA A 26 16.77 8.60 2.86
CA ALA A 26 17.46 9.90 2.80
C ALA A 26 18.62 9.94 1.79
N ASP A 27 19.24 8.80 1.50
CA ASP A 27 20.30 8.65 0.50
C ASP A 27 19.77 8.50 -0.95
N GLY A 28 18.46 8.59 -1.16
CA GLY A 28 17.81 8.36 -2.45
C GLY A 28 17.61 6.88 -2.80
N GLY A 29 18.08 5.96 -1.95
CA GLY A 29 17.86 4.53 -2.11
C GLY A 29 16.41 4.12 -1.88
N TYR A 30 16.04 2.94 -2.36
CA TYR A 30 14.69 2.39 -2.14
C TYR A 30 14.44 2.06 -0.65
N ALA A 31 13.29 2.48 -0.12
CA ALA A 31 12.81 2.09 1.21
C ALA A 31 11.68 1.07 1.13
N GLN A 32 10.54 1.42 0.52
CA GLN A 32 9.34 0.58 0.49
C GLN A 32 8.36 0.99 -0.61
N ILE A 33 7.48 0.07 -0.99
CA ILE A 33 6.37 0.31 -1.90
C ILE A 33 5.03 0.05 -1.21
N ARG A 34 4.07 0.98 -1.38
CA ARG A 34 2.70 0.88 -0.88
C ARG A 34 1.72 0.92 -2.03
N PHE A 35 1.36 -0.26 -2.51
CA PHE A 35 0.42 -0.40 -3.61
C PHE A 35 -0.69 -1.39 -3.26
N ASN A 36 -1.80 -0.86 -2.76
CA ASN A 36 -3.05 -1.60 -2.60
C ASN A 36 -4.21 -0.72 -3.07
N PRO A 37 -4.62 -0.84 -4.36
CA PRO A 37 -5.66 0.00 -4.94
C PRO A 37 -7.00 -0.09 -4.20
N LEU A 38 -7.33 -1.28 -3.67
CA LEU A 38 -8.62 -1.53 -3.01
C LEU A 38 -8.75 -0.79 -1.68
N HIS A 39 -7.63 -0.53 -1.00
CA HIS A 39 -7.61 0.15 0.30
C HIS A 39 -7.11 1.60 0.19
N ARG A 40 -6.97 2.13 -1.03
CA ARG A 40 -6.50 3.50 -1.21
C ARG A 40 -7.61 4.48 -0.87
N ALA A 41 -7.33 5.36 0.09
CA ALA A 41 -8.17 6.48 0.43
C ALA A 41 -8.23 7.54 -0.70
N PRO A 42 -9.29 8.36 -0.76
CA PRO A 42 -9.32 9.55 -1.60
C PRO A 42 -8.12 10.46 -1.33
N LEU A 43 -7.47 10.96 -2.39
CA LEU A 43 -6.38 11.92 -2.26
C LEU A 43 -6.92 13.26 -1.75
N ARG A 44 -6.20 13.86 -0.82
CA ARG A 44 -6.48 15.22 -0.33
C ARG A 44 -5.35 16.13 -0.73
N LEU A 45 -5.71 17.36 -1.10
CA LEU A 45 -4.75 18.44 -1.24
C LEU A 45 -4.31 18.90 0.15
N SER A 46 -3.03 19.18 0.32
CA SER A 46 -2.46 19.85 1.49
C SER A 46 -2.17 21.29 1.08
N PRO A 47 -3.03 22.27 1.42
CA PRO A 47 -2.87 23.66 0.99
C PRO A 47 -1.57 24.32 1.46
N ASN A 48 -0.95 23.77 2.51
CA ASN A 48 0.28 24.30 3.11
C ASN A 48 1.55 23.68 2.50
N GLY A 49 1.43 22.79 1.51
CA GLY A 49 2.57 22.30 0.73
C GLY A 49 3.59 21.44 1.49
N GLU A 50 3.31 21.05 2.74
CA GLU A 50 4.16 20.11 3.47
C GLU A 50 4.08 18.72 2.82
N ASN A 51 5.05 18.43 1.95
CA ASN A 51 5.32 17.13 1.30
C ASN A 51 4.14 16.50 0.53
N GLY A 52 3.15 17.29 0.10
CA GLY A 52 1.89 16.80 -0.48
C GLY A 52 1.41 17.54 -1.74
N LEU A 53 0.37 16.97 -2.37
CA LEU A 53 -0.32 17.56 -3.51
C LEU A 53 -0.91 18.90 -3.08
N SER A 54 -0.49 20.01 -3.68
CA SER A 54 -0.82 21.36 -3.22
C SER A 54 -1.86 22.03 -4.12
N LYS A 55 -1.91 21.62 -5.38
CA LYS A 55 -2.80 22.15 -6.41
C LYS A 55 -3.55 21.03 -7.14
N PRO A 56 -4.71 21.32 -7.74
CA PRO A 56 -5.45 20.32 -8.53
C PRO A 56 -4.60 19.64 -9.61
N GLU A 57 -3.67 20.37 -10.24
CA GLU A 57 -2.77 19.84 -11.28
C GLU A 57 -1.89 18.70 -10.77
N ASP A 58 -1.48 18.76 -9.50
CA ASP A 58 -0.66 17.72 -8.87
C ASP A 58 -1.43 16.40 -8.76
N VAL A 59 -2.75 16.46 -8.55
CA VAL A 59 -3.62 15.28 -8.51
C VAL A 59 -3.67 14.61 -9.88
N PHE A 60 -3.79 15.40 -10.96
CA PHE A 60 -3.75 14.88 -12.32
C PHE A 60 -2.41 14.23 -12.63
N ALA A 61 -1.30 14.92 -12.33
CA ALA A 61 0.05 14.39 -12.51
C ALA A 61 0.26 13.09 -11.73
N PHE A 62 -0.21 13.03 -10.48
CA PHE A 62 -0.16 11.82 -9.66
C PHE A 62 -0.89 10.65 -10.34
N TYR A 63 -2.14 10.85 -10.78
CA TYR A 63 -2.90 9.75 -11.39
C TYR A 63 -2.32 9.32 -12.74
N GLN A 64 -1.75 10.23 -13.53
CA GLN A 64 -1.01 9.86 -14.74
C GLN A 64 0.18 8.95 -14.42
N ALA A 65 1.03 9.36 -13.47
CA ALA A 65 2.17 8.55 -13.04
C ALA A 65 1.72 7.21 -12.43
N TYR A 66 0.64 7.22 -11.63
CA TYR A 66 0.09 6.03 -11.01
C TYR A 66 -0.40 5.00 -12.03
N GLN A 67 -1.04 5.45 -13.12
CA GLN A 67 -1.51 4.57 -14.18
C GLN A 67 -0.35 3.93 -14.96
N VAL A 68 0.70 4.69 -15.25
CA VAL A 68 1.93 4.17 -15.86
C VAL A 68 2.59 3.14 -14.95
N GLY A 69 2.77 3.46 -13.66
CA GLY A 69 3.34 2.53 -12.68
C GLY A 69 2.52 1.24 -12.53
N ARG A 70 1.19 1.35 -12.56
CA ARG A 70 0.29 0.19 -12.55
C ARG A 70 0.55 -0.74 -13.73
N MET A 71 0.78 -0.22 -14.94
CA MET A 71 1.05 -1.05 -16.11
C MET A 71 2.34 -1.87 -15.95
N LEU A 72 3.37 -1.30 -15.33
CA LEU A 72 4.63 -2.01 -15.04
C LEU A 72 4.43 -3.13 -14.00
N ILE A 73 3.61 -2.88 -12.97
CA ILE A 73 3.30 -3.88 -11.92
C ILE A 73 2.58 -5.12 -12.49
N PHE A 74 1.82 -4.96 -13.57
CA PHE A 74 1.08 -6.06 -14.19
C PHE A 74 1.91 -6.93 -15.15
N MET A 75 3.21 -6.65 -15.33
CA MET A 75 4.13 -7.56 -16.03
C MET A 75 4.47 -8.73 -15.10
N ARG A 76 3.80 -9.88 -15.31
CA ARG A 76 3.70 -10.96 -14.32
C ARG A 76 4.80 -12.00 -14.44
N GLU A 77 5.39 -12.34 -13.30
CA GLU A 77 5.91 -13.68 -13.03
C GLU A 77 4.90 -14.44 -12.16
N LEU A 78 4.59 -15.69 -12.51
CA LEU A 78 3.58 -16.49 -11.82
C LEU A 78 4.16 -17.71 -11.15
N SER A 79 4.17 -17.70 -9.82
CA SER A 79 4.47 -18.85 -8.99
C SER A 79 3.20 -19.44 -8.38
N SER A 80 2.94 -20.73 -8.62
CA SER A 80 1.83 -21.45 -7.99
C SER A 80 2.27 -22.05 -6.65
N VAL A 81 1.55 -21.74 -5.57
CA VAL A 81 1.78 -22.36 -4.25
C VAL A 81 1.02 -23.69 -4.22
N ARG A 82 1.77 -24.78 -4.03
CA ARG A 82 1.21 -26.12 -3.83
C ARG A 82 0.86 -26.37 -2.37
N GLU A 83 0.01 -27.35 -2.12
CA GLU A 83 -0.30 -27.81 -0.77
C GLU A 83 0.99 -28.19 0.00
N GLY A 84 1.03 -27.86 1.29
CA GLY A 84 2.20 -28.06 2.14
C GLY A 84 3.41 -27.19 1.80
N LYS A 85 3.29 -26.25 0.84
CA LYS A 85 4.35 -25.28 0.52
C LYS A 85 4.08 -23.93 1.17
N LEU A 86 5.17 -23.31 1.60
CA LEU A 86 5.20 -21.98 2.16
C LEU A 86 5.74 -20.99 1.12
N LEU A 87 5.09 -19.85 1.01
CA LEU A 87 5.58 -18.71 0.24
C LEU A 87 5.95 -17.60 1.23
N ILE A 88 7.21 -17.17 1.19
CA ILE A 88 7.73 -16.06 1.99
C ILE A 88 8.23 -14.98 1.03
N PHE A 89 7.86 -13.74 1.27
CA PHE A 89 8.36 -12.60 0.53
C PHE A 89 8.40 -11.37 1.42
N ASP A 90 9.26 -10.42 1.06
CA ASP A 90 9.33 -9.11 1.72
C ASP A 90 8.16 -8.23 1.26
N ASN A 91 7.16 -8.06 2.12
CA ASN A 91 5.97 -7.27 1.81
C ASN A 91 6.24 -5.76 1.69
N LEU A 92 7.43 -5.28 2.09
CA LEU A 92 7.83 -3.90 1.83
C LEU A 92 8.29 -3.70 0.39
N ARG A 93 8.63 -4.79 -0.32
CA ARG A 93 9.23 -4.77 -1.66
C ARG A 93 8.41 -5.47 -2.74
N VAL A 94 7.87 -6.64 -2.43
CA VAL A 94 7.24 -7.53 -3.39
C VAL A 94 5.72 -7.37 -3.32
N LEU A 95 5.15 -6.91 -4.43
CA LEU A 95 3.71 -6.93 -4.62
C LEU A 95 3.26 -8.34 -5.01
N HIS A 96 2.12 -8.76 -4.51
CA HIS A 96 1.56 -10.07 -4.79
C HIS A 96 0.08 -9.95 -5.15
N SER A 97 -0.39 -10.90 -5.95
CA SER A 97 -1.78 -11.01 -6.34
C SER A 97 -2.11 -12.47 -6.63
N ARG A 98 -3.37 -12.73 -6.96
CA ARG A 98 -3.84 -14.04 -7.41
C ARG A 98 -4.73 -13.87 -8.63
N THR A 99 -4.74 -14.88 -9.49
CA THR A 99 -5.79 -14.99 -10.51
C THR A 99 -7.12 -15.31 -9.86
N ALA A 100 -8.20 -15.05 -10.59
CA ALA A 100 -9.49 -15.67 -10.30
C ALA A 100 -9.31 -17.20 -10.19
N PHE A 101 -10.09 -17.81 -9.31
CA PHE A 101 -10.03 -19.22 -8.99
C PHE A 101 -11.45 -19.75 -8.75
N SER A 102 -11.71 -20.97 -9.19
CA SER A 102 -12.95 -21.72 -8.94
C SER A 102 -12.63 -22.98 -8.13
N GLY A 103 -13.58 -23.43 -7.29
CA GLY A 103 -13.41 -24.57 -6.39
C GLY A 103 -13.06 -24.17 -4.95
N HIS A 104 -12.55 -25.12 -4.16
CA HIS A 104 -12.18 -24.89 -2.76
C HIS A 104 -10.68 -24.65 -2.59
N ARG A 105 -10.32 -23.65 -1.78
CA ARG A 105 -8.94 -23.35 -1.40
C ARG A 105 -8.90 -22.77 0.00
N ARG A 106 -8.01 -23.30 0.83
CA ARG A 106 -7.67 -22.74 2.15
C ARG A 106 -6.19 -22.39 2.18
N MET A 107 -5.87 -21.18 2.65
CA MET A 107 -4.52 -20.72 2.90
C MET A 107 -4.49 -20.08 4.28
N SER A 108 -3.35 -20.19 4.97
CA SER A 108 -3.08 -19.50 6.22
C SER A 108 -1.88 -18.59 6.00
N GLY A 109 -1.96 -17.36 6.52
CA GLY A 109 -0.90 -16.38 6.42
C GLY A 109 -0.61 -15.76 7.77
N CYS A 110 0.62 -15.31 7.96
CA CYS A 110 1.05 -14.51 9.09
C CYS A 110 2.09 -13.48 8.61
N TYR A 111 2.34 -12.48 9.44
CA TYR A 111 3.39 -11.50 9.21
C TYR A 111 4.48 -11.66 10.26
N LEU A 112 5.72 -11.49 9.83
CA LEU A 112 6.90 -11.37 10.69
C LEU A 112 7.46 -9.96 10.56
N SER A 113 8.03 -9.42 11.64
CA SER A 113 8.77 -8.17 11.54
C SER A 113 10.08 -8.40 10.78
N GLY A 114 10.45 -7.43 9.92
CA GLY A 114 11.71 -7.49 9.18
C GLY A 114 12.92 -7.54 10.12
N ASP A 115 12.92 -6.71 11.16
CA ASP A 115 14.00 -6.67 12.15
C ASP A 115 14.14 -7.99 12.90
N GLY A 116 13.02 -8.59 13.34
CA GLY A 116 13.03 -9.87 14.03
C GLY A 116 13.53 -11.01 13.14
N PHE A 117 13.07 -11.02 11.88
CA PHE A 117 13.55 -11.98 10.88
C PHE A 117 15.06 -11.85 10.65
N MET A 118 15.57 -10.62 10.43
CA MET A 118 16.98 -10.38 10.17
C MET A 118 17.85 -10.65 11.40
N ALA A 119 17.37 -10.34 12.61
CA ALA A 119 18.07 -10.67 13.84
C ALA A 119 18.27 -12.18 13.99
N ARG A 120 17.25 -12.98 13.67
CA ARG A 120 17.35 -14.45 13.70
C ARG A 120 18.23 -14.98 12.57
N ALA A 121 18.13 -14.40 11.38
CA ALA A 121 18.93 -14.82 10.22
C ALA A 121 20.43 -14.64 10.45
N ARG A 122 20.87 -13.61 11.18
CA ARG A 122 22.29 -13.36 11.51
C ARG A 122 22.92 -14.40 12.44
N LEU A 123 22.12 -15.28 13.06
CA LEU A 123 22.63 -16.34 13.94
C LEU A 123 22.97 -17.64 13.19
N HIS A 124 22.74 -17.68 11.88
CA HIS A 124 22.97 -18.82 11.00
C HIS A 124 23.82 -18.40 9.80
#